data_AF-A0A4Y8C1F8-F1
#
_entry.id   AF-A0A4Y8C1F8-F1
#
_cell.length_a   1.000
_cell.length_b   1.000
_cell.length_c   1.000
_cell.angle_alpha   90.00
_cell.angle_beta   90.00
_cell.angle_gamma   90.00
#
_symmetry.space_group_name_H-M   'P 1'
#
loop_
_entity.id
_entity.type
_entity.pdbx_description
1 polymer ?
#
loop_
_entity_poly.entity_id
_entity_poly.type
_entity_poly.pdbx_seq_one_letter_code
_entity_poly.pdbx_strand_id
1 'polypeptide(L)' 'SKILALLDEDFKEVSTLKDAGWVMLKNTPFYATSGGQSADSGFMAKREVLDTQKFFNLNLSFVKAGEELKV' A
#
# COMPACT_ATOMS: atom_id res chain seq x y z
N SER A 1 4.31 11.53 -1.41
CA SER A 1 2.96 10.98 -1.21
C SER A 1 2.61 10.98 0.26
N LYS A 2 1.37 11.32 0.64
CA LYS A 2 0.90 11.28 2.04
C LYS A 2 0.13 9.98 2.29
N ILE A 3 0.48 9.27 3.36
CA ILE A 3 -0.27 8.10 3.83
C ILE A 3 -1.57 8.60 4.47
N LEU A 4 -2.69 8.05 4.06
CA LEU A 4 -4.02 8.36 4.59
C LEU A 4 -4.43 7.38 5.69
N ALA A 5 -4.16 6.10 5.47
CA ALA A 5 -4.49 5.01 6.38
C ALA A 5 -3.56 3.82 6.15
N LEU A 6 -3.44 2.95 7.15
CA LEU A 6 -2.90 1.61 7.00
C LEU A 6 -4.05 0.63 7.17
N LEU A 7 -4.02 -0.46 6.41
CA LEU A 7 -4.95 -1.56 6.55
C LEU A 7 -4.19 -2.87 6.64
N ASP A 8 -4.70 -3.81 7.42
CA ASP A 8 -4.18 -5.18 7.46
C ASP A 8 -4.56 -5.97 6.19
N GLU A 9 -4.16 -7.23 6.14
CA GLU A 9 -4.46 -8.14 5.02
C GLU A 9 -5.98 -8.37 4.80
N ASP A 10 -6.80 -8.16 5.84
CA ASP A 10 -8.26 -8.25 5.81
C ASP A 10 -8.92 -6.91 5.40
N PHE A 11 -8.14 -5.92 4.95
CA PHE A 11 -8.59 -4.55 4.65
C PHE A 11 -9.23 -3.84 5.85
N LYS A 12 -8.86 -4.21 7.08
CA LYS A 12 -9.26 -3.46 8.29
C LYS A 12 -8.25 -2.37 8.59
N GLU A 13 -8.74 -1.18 8.89
CA GLU A 13 -7.89 -0.06 9.28
C GLU A 13 -7.15 -0.37 10.58
N VAL A 14 -5.82 -0.24 10.56
CA VAL A 14 -4.94 -0.47 11.71
C VAL A 14 -4.04 0.74 11.92
N SER A 15 -3.70 1.03 13.17
CA SER A 15 -2.75 2.12 13.48
C SER A 15 -1.30 1.76 13.17
N THR A 16 -1.01 0.46 13.01
CA THR A 16 0.33 -0.10 12.83
C THR A 16 0.30 -1.32 11.94
N LEU A 17 1.26 -1.42 11.03
CA LEU A 17 1.56 -2.64 10.28
C LEU A 17 2.82 -3.31 10.83
N LYS A 18 2.70 -4.56 11.27
CA LYS A 18 3.83 -5.34 11.79
C LYS A 18 4.47 -6.28 10.77
N ASP A 19 3.70 -6.81 9.83
CA ASP A 19 4.15 -7.84 8.89
C ASP A 19 3.90 -7.42 7.43
N ALA A 20 2.68 -7.56 6.95
CA ALA A 20 2.28 -7.13 5.62
C ALA A 20 0.89 -6.47 5.68
N GLY A 21 0.62 -5.57 4.77
CA GLY A 21 -0.68 -4.93 4.68
C GLY A 21 -0.74 -3.84 3.64
N TRP A 22 -1.88 -3.20 3.56
CA TRP A 22 -2.19 -2.19 2.57
C TRP A 22 -1.92 -0.79 3.12
N VAL A 23 -1.25 0.03 2.34
CA VAL A 23 -1.03 1.45 2.62
C VAL A 23 -1.91 2.24 1.68
N MET A 24 -2.81 3.02 2.25
CA MET A 24 -3.65 3.95 1.49
C MET A 24 -2.90 5.26 1.25
N LEU A 25 -2.73 5.63 -0.01
CA LEU A 25 -2.01 6.82 -0.41
C LEU A 25 -2.96 7.86 -0.99
N LYS A 26 -2.84 9.11 -0.53
CA LYS A 26 -3.63 10.23 -1.07
C LYS A 26 -3.37 10.43 -2.56
N ASN A 27 -2.11 10.37 -2.94
CA ASN A 27 -1.67 10.48 -4.32
C ASN A 27 -0.49 9.54 -4.47
N THR A 28 -0.55 8.66 -5.46
CA THR A 28 0.54 7.73 -5.75
C THR A 28 1.17 8.11 -7.09
N PRO A 29 2.51 8.17 -7.20
CA PRO A 29 3.18 8.19 -8.49
C PRO A 29 3.14 6.82 -9.16
N PHE A 30 2.77 5.76 -8.43
CA PHE A 30 2.67 4.40 -8.97
C PHE A 30 1.43 4.29 -9.86
N TYR A 31 1.61 3.85 -11.10
CA TYR A 31 0.48 3.56 -11.98
C TYR A 31 -0.29 2.37 -11.42
N ALA A 32 -1.47 2.63 -10.87
CA ALA A 32 -2.40 1.56 -10.57
C ALA A 32 -2.94 1.02 -11.89
N THR A 33 -2.62 -0.24 -12.18
CA THR A 33 -2.97 -0.86 -13.46
C THR A 33 -4.49 -1.03 -13.55
N SER A 34 -5.15 -0.30 -14.45
CA SER A 34 -6.54 -0.59 -14.79
C SER A 34 -6.58 -1.81 -15.71
N GLY A 35 -7.20 -2.92 -15.29
CA GLY A 35 -7.49 -4.04 -16.19
C GLY A 35 -6.69 -5.33 -15.99
N GLY A 36 -6.11 -5.59 -14.81
CA GLY A 36 -5.68 -6.95 -14.43
C GLY A 36 -4.24 -7.34 -14.77
N GLN A 37 -3.33 -6.39 -14.97
CA GLN A 37 -1.89 -6.66 -15.06
C GLN A 37 -1.18 -6.19 -13.78
N SER A 38 -0.23 -6.99 -13.27
CA SER A 38 0.55 -6.70 -12.05
C SER A 38 1.21 -5.33 -12.10
N ALA A 39 0.95 -4.51 -11.08
CA ALA A 39 1.50 -3.17 -10.95
C ALA A 39 2.97 -3.20 -10.49
N ASP A 40 3.69 -2.11 -10.77
CA ASP A 40 5.10 -1.88 -10.42
C ASP A 40 5.48 -2.41 -9.02
N SER A 41 6.48 -3.29 -8.98
CA SER A 41 7.22 -3.64 -7.77
C SER A 41 8.24 -2.55 -7.47
N GLY A 42 8.14 -1.88 -6.34
CA GLY A 42 9.00 -0.75 -5.98
C GLY A 42 9.33 -0.70 -4.50
N PHE A 43 10.09 0.32 -4.06
CA PHE A 43 10.37 0.54 -2.64
C PHE A 43 9.71 1.81 -2.15
N MET A 44 8.83 1.71 -1.16
CA MET A 44 8.23 2.85 -0.47
C MET A 44 8.77 2.92 0.96
N ALA A 45 9.45 4.03 1.29
CA ALA A 45 10.04 4.24 2.63
C ALA A 45 10.93 3.05 3.09
N LYS A 46 11.80 2.55 2.19
CA LYS A 46 12.66 1.36 2.36
C LYS A 46 11.91 0.02 2.53
N ARG A 47 10.60 -0.01 2.29
CA ARG A 47 9.79 -1.23 2.30
C ARG A 47 9.44 -1.64 0.90
N GLU A 48 9.43 -2.94 0.65
CA GLU A 48 9.05 -3.51 -0.63
C GLU A 48 7.54 -3.37 -0.82
N VAL A 49 7.16 -2.73 -1.94
CA VAL A 49 5.79 -2.69 -2.45
C VAL A 49 5.61 -3.94 -3.30
N LEU A 50 4.78 -4.85 -2.80
CA LEU A 50 4.49 -6.13 -3.44
C LEU A 50 3.39 -5.99 -4.50
N ASP A 51 2.45 -5.06 -4.28
CA ASP A 51 1.37 -4.82 -5.23
C ASP A 51 0.85 -3.38 -5.09
N THR A 52 0.26 -2.84 -6.16
CA THR A 52 -0.45 -1.55 -6.13
C THR A 52 -1.74 -1.65 -6.92
N GLN A 53 -2.85 -1.45 -6.22
CA GLN A 53 -4.19 -1.52 -6.79
C GLN A 53 -4.96 -0.23 -6.52
N LYS A 54 -5.91 0.09 -7.40
CA LYS A 54 -6.82 1.23 -7.22
C LYS A 54 -8.23 0.74 -6.98
N PHE A 55 -8.73 0.94 -5.77
CA PHE A 55 -10.08 0.56 -5.36
C PHE A 55 -10.94 1.81 -5.23
N PHE A 56 -12.05 1.93 -5.96
CA PHE A 56 -12.97 3.08 -5.85
C PHE A 56 -12.26 4.45 -5.91
N ASN A 57 -11.26 4.57 -6.78
CA ASN A 57 -10.41 5.77 -6.92
C ASN A 57 -9.41 6.02 -5.76
N LEU A 58 -9.29 5.11 -4.80
CA LEU A 58 -8.30 5.08 -3.73
C LEU A 58 -7.07 4.30 -4.18
N ASN A 59 -5.88 4.81 -3.91
CA ASN A 59 -4.63 4.12 -4.23
C ASN A 59 -4.17 3.30 -3.02
N LEU A 60 -4.15 1.99 -3.18
CA LEU A 60 -3.76 1.04 -2.15
C LEU A 60 -2.51 0.29 -2.63
N SER A 61 -1.44 0.37 -1.86
CA SER A 61 -0.20 -0.36 -2.13
C SER A 61 0.01 -1.41 -1.04
N PHE A 62 0.08 -2.68 -1.43
CA PHE A 62 0.43 -3.76 -0.51
C PHE A 62 1.94 -3.73 -0.27
N VAL A 63 2.34 -3.61 0.99
CA VAL A 63 3.74 -3.51 1.38
C VAL A 63 4.09 -4.58 2.39
N LYS A 64 5.33 -5.07 2.32
CA LYS A 64 5.92 -5.88 3.37
C LYS A 64 6.52 -4.96 4.43
N ALA A 65 5.80 -4.77 5.53
CA ALA A 65 6.30 -4.07 6.71
C ALA A 65 7.27 -4.98 7.47
N GLY A 66 8.54 -5.04 7.04
CA GLY A 66 9.58 -5.79 7.76
C GLY A 66 9.93 -5.21 9.15
N GLU A 67 9.63 -3.94 9.39
CA GLU A 67 9.70 -3.26 10.69
C GLU A 67 8.42 -2.46 10.92
N GLU A 68 7.90 -2.48 12.16
CA GLU A 68 6.65 -1.87 12.60
C GLU A 68 6.45 -0.47 11.98
N LEU A 69 5.50 -0.35 11.06
CA LEU A 69 5.16 0.91 10.39
C LEU A 69 4.07 1.62 11.18
N LYS A 70 4.38 2.82 11.69
CA LYS A 70 3.43 3.79 12.28
C LYS A 70 3.25 4.97 11.33
N VAL A 71 2.02 5.46 11.21
CA VAL A 71 1.67 6.67 10.42
C VAL A 71 1.51 7.86 11.33
#